data_AF-A0A565BPZ5-F1
#
_entry.id   AF-A0A565BPZ5-F1
#
_cell.length_a   1.000
_cell.length_b   1.000
_cell.length_c   1.000
_cell.angle_alpha   90.00
_cell.angle_beta   90.00
_cell.angle_gamma   90.00
#
_symmetry.space_group_name_H-M   'P 1'
#
loop_
_entity.id
_entity.type
_entity.pdbx_description
1 polymer ?
#
loop_
_entity_poly.entity_id
_entity_poly.type
_entity_poly.pdbx_seq_one_letter_code
_entity_poly.pdbx_strand_id
1 'polypeptide(L)' 'MELGESKWLPGTNGIVCPICLSEYASKETIRLIPECNHCFHVECIDVWLKIHGSCPLCRKTHA' A
#
# COMPACT_ATOMS: atom_id res chain seq x y z
N MET A 1 7.37 -23.09 24.44
CA MET A 1 6.51 -22.21 23.62
C MET A 1 7.40 -21.11 23.11
N GLU A 2 8.09 -21.37 22.01
CA GLU A 2 8.97 -20.38 21.38
C GLU A 2 8.12 -19.63 20.38
N LEU A 3 7.64 -18.46 20.80
CA LEU A 3 7.00 -17.51 19.91
C LEU A 3 8.08 -17.02 18.96
N GLY A 4 8.04 -17.52 17.72
CA GLY A 4 8.89 -17.04 16.64
C GLY A 4 8.76 -15.53 16.54
N GLU A 5 9.87 -14.85 16.80
CA GLU A 5 9.96 -13.40 16.74
C GLU A 5 9.72 -12.95 15.29
N SER A 6 8.45 -12.72 14.96
CA SER A 6 8.08 -11.82 13.86
C SER A 6 8.49 -10.43 14.32
N LYS A 7 9.68 -10.04 13.91
CA LYS A 7 10.30 -8.76 14.25
C LYS A 7 9.49 -7.67 13.55
N TRP A 8 8.51 -7.10 14.24
CA TRP A 8 7.78 -5.93 13.74
C TRP A 8 8.69 -4.71 13.85
N LEU A 9 9.27 -4.34 12.72
CA LEU A 9 10.03 -3.10 12.57
C LEU A 9 9.09 -1.89 12.67
N PRO A 10 9.49 -0.80 13.34
CA PRO A 10 8.70 0.42 13.41
C PRO A 10 8.66 1.10 12.03
N GLY A 11 7.62 0.79 11.24
CA GLY A 11 7.42 1.32 9.89
C GLY A 11 6.60 0.41 9.00
N THR A 12 5.46 -0.09 9.49
CA THR A 12 4.56 -1.11 8.90
C THR A 12 3.94 -0.78 7.53
N ASN A 13 4.47 0.19 6.78
CA ASN A 13 3.94 0.60 5.49
C ASN A 13 4.32 -0.35 4.33
N GLY A 14 5.00 -1.47 4.61
CA GLY A 14 5.38 -2.48 3.62
C GLY A 14 4.42 -3.67 3.49
N ILE A 15 3.47 -3.80 4.43
CA ILE A 15 2.55 -4.95 4.51
C ILE A 15 1.08 -4.55 4.62
N VAL A 16 0.78 -3.25 4.80
CA VAL A 16 -0.58 -2.73 4.91
C VAL A 16 -0.86 -1.71 3.82
N CYS A 17 -2.01 -1.82 3.18
CA CYS A 17 -2.50 -0.83 2.25
C CYS A 17 -2.97 0.43 3.00
N PRO A 18 -2.38 1.61 2.77
CA PRO A 18 -2.76 2.84 3.49
C PRO A 18 -4.13 3.42 3.06
N ILE A 19 -4.75 2.87 2.00
CA ILE A 19 -6.09 3.30 1.56
C ILE A 19 -7.19 2.60 2.37
N CYS A 20 -7.09 1.27 2.52
CA CYS A 20 -8.06 0.47 3.28
C CYS A 20 -7.58 0.08 4.69
N LEU A 21 -6.34 0.45 5.05
CA LEU A 21 -5.67 0.13 6.31
C LEU A 21 -5.66 -1.38 6.64
N SER A 22 -5.73 -2.23 5.61
CA SER A 22 -5.71 -3.69 5.74
C SER A 22 -4.40 -4.28 5.21
N GLU A 23 -3.96 -5.38 5.82
CA GLU A 23 -2.78 -6.12 5.39
C GLU A 23 -2.94 -6.69 3.98
N TYR A 24 -1.85 -6.73 3.21
CA TYR A 24 -1.81 -7.38 1.90
C TYR A 24 -1.88 -8.89 2.07
N ALA A 25 -2.90 -9.53 1.51
CA ALA A 25 -2.99 -10.99 1.43
C ALA A 25 -2.32 -11.54 0.17
N SER A 26 -1.85 -12.78 0.22
CA SER A 26 -1.19 -13.45 -0.92
C SER A 26 -2.03 -13.57 -2.20
N LYS A 27 -3.35 -13.37 -2.09
CA LYS A 27 -4.30 -13.39 -3.21
C LYS A 27 -4.68 -12.00 -3.74
N GLU A 28 -4.21 -10.94 -3.07
CA GLU A 28 -4.53 -9.57 -3.45
C GLU A 28 -3.48 -9.04 -4.42
N THR A 29 -3.95 -8.27 -5.40
CA THR A 29 -3.05 -7.64 -6.38
C THR A 29 -2.66 -6.27 -5.88
N ILE A 30 -1.35 -6.02 -5.83
CA ILE A 30 -0.78 -4.76 -5.36
C ILE A 30 -0.18 -4.04 -6.55
N ARG A 31 -0.46 -2.74 -6.68
CA ARG A 31 0.14 -1.86 -7.69
C ARG A 31 1.11 -0.91 -7.01
N LEU A 32 2.29 -0.81 -7.59
CA LEU A 32 3.31 0.15 -7.22
C LEU A 32 3.22 1.38 -8.13
N ILE A 33 3.27 2.57 -7.53
CA ILE A 33 3.33 3.82 -8.26
C ILE A 33 4.79 4.10 -8.67
N PRO A 34 5.12 4.18 -9.98
CA PRO A 34 6.50 4.35 -10.44
C PRO A 34 7.18 5.66 -9.99
N GLU A 35 6.44 6.72 -9.70
CA GLU A 35 7.01 8.03 -9.34
C GLU A 35 7.39 8.18 -7.86
N CYS A 36 6.82 7.34 -6.99
CA CYS A 36 7.03 7.42 -5.55
C CYS A 36 7.27 6.06 -4.89
N ASN A 37 7.25 4.98 -5.67
CA ASN A 37 7.46 3.60 -5.23
C ASN A 37 6.52 3.17 -4.08
N HIS A 38 5.35 3.80 -3.95
CA HIS A 38 4.36 3.40 -2.98
C HIS A 38 3.46 2.28 -3.51
N CYS A 39 3.22 1.29 -2.66
CA CYS A 39 2.40 0.13 -2.94
C CYS A 39 0.98 0.32 -2.40
N PHE A 40 -0.02 -0.12 -3.15
CA PHE A 40 -1.42 -0.08 -2.76
C PHE A 40 -2.16 -1.24 -3.41
N HIS A 41 -3.26 -1.71 -2.81
CA HIS A 41 -4.14 -2.66 -3.51
C HIS A 41 -4.59 -2.06 -4.84
N VAL A 42 -4.54 -2.87 -5.91
CA VAL A 42 -5.04 -2.48 -7.24
C VAL A 42 -6.46 -1.94 -7.14
N GLU A 43 -7.33 -2.63 -6.41
CA GLU A 43 -8.73 -2.22 -6.22
C GLU A 43 -8.84 -0.86 -5.50
N CYS A 44 -8.02 -0.65 -4.46
CA CYS A 44 -8.03 0.61 -3.71
C CYS A 44 -7.46 1.77 -4.52
N ILE A 45 -6.31 1.58 -5.17
CA ILE A 45 -5.66 2.65 -5.94
C ILE A 45 -6.41 2.95 -7.24
N ASP A 46 -7.07 1.97 -7.85
CA ASP A 46 -7.89 2.20 -9.05
C ASP A 46 -9.07 3.12 -8.74
N VAL A 47 -9.78 2.87 -7.63
CA VAL A 47 -10.86 3.76 -7.16
C VAL A 47 -10.31 5.13 -6.78
N TRP A 48 -9.20 5.18 -6.06
CA TRP A 48 -8.59 6.45 -5.64
C TRP A 48 -8.15 7.30 -6.84
N LEU A 49 -7.49 6.69 -7.84
CA LEU A 49 -7.02 7.39 -9.03
C LEU A 49 -8.19 7.91 -9.88
N LYS A 50 -9.33 7.21 -9.93
CA LYS A 50 -10.55 7.71 -10.59
C LYS A 50 -11.09 8.99 -9.96
N ILE A 51 -10.87 9.21 -8.66
CA ILE A 51 -11.40 10.36 -7.93
C ILE A 51 -10.37 11.50 -7.86
N HIS A 52 -9.14 11.19 -7.48
CA HIS A 52 -8.11 12.16 -7.12
C HIS A 52 -6.89 12.18 -8.06
N GLY A 53 -6.67 11.13 -8.86
CA GLY A 53 -5.55 11.03 -9.81
C GLY A 53 -4.15 11.14 -9.22
N SER A 54 -4.00 11.07 -7.89
CA SER A 54 -2.75 11.37 -7.18
C SER A 54 -2.42 10.30 -6.14
N CYS A 55 -1.16 10.17 -5.74
CA CYS A 55 -0.77 9.21 -4.72
C CYS A 55 -1.34 9.60 -3.33
N PRO A 56 -2.02 8.70 -2.59
CA PRO A 56 -2.60 9.04 -1.29
C PRO A 56 -1.57 9.33 -0.20
N LEU A 57 -0.33 8.83 -0.33
CA LEU A 57 0.74 9.03 0.66
C LEU A 57 1.51 10.33 0.45
N CYS A 58 1.95 10.59 -0.77
CA CYS A 58 2.84 11.73 -1.07
C CYS A 58 2.21 12.80 -1.95
N ARG A 59 0.97 12.60 -2.41
CA ARG A 59 0.25 13.50 -3.32
C ARG A 59 0.97 13.78 -4.65
N LYS A 60 2.00 13.00 -5.00
CA LYS A 60 2.59 13.04 -6.34
C LYS A 60 1.56 12.55 -7.35
N THR A 61 1.35 13.36 -8.38
CA THR A 61 0.46 13.10 -9.50
C THR A 61 1.26 12.44 -10.60
N HIS A 62 0.70 11.39 -11.19
CA HIS A 62 1.20 10.79 -12.43
C HIS A 62 1.04 11.81 -13.55
N ALA A 63 2.10 12.58 -13.79
CA ALA A 63 2.22 13.44 -14.96
C ALA A 63 2.89 12.68 -16.11
#